data_AF-A0AAN5B3K0-F1
#
_entry.id   AF-A0AAN5B3K0-F1
#
_cell.length_a   1.000
_cell.length_b   1.000
_cell.length_c   1.000
_cell.angle_alpha   90.00
_cell.angle_beta   90.00
_cell.angle_gamma   90.00
#
_symmetry.space_group_name_H-M   'P 1'
#
loop_
_entity.id
_entity.type
_entity.pdbx_description
1 polymer ?
#
loop_
_entity_poly.entity_id
_entity_poly.type
_entity_poly.pdbx_seq_one_letter_code
_entity_poly.pdbx_strand_id
1 'polypeptide(L)'
;MPATFVHSDGTEFIAEGLAHGIPIDPGMPEGFDDTPNDARPPSHGKWWYLPFIRTETIEAMDAFYAQRTDEYAAAGRAHWRENRAKWLAAWPSGTRYDVRCLDGGAWDRSTNWGSFPTLEQAVECALTRGADMNRIVCAMPDAVTPGGTL
;
A
#
# COMPACT_ATOMS: atom_id res chain seq x y z
N MET A 1 -4.23 -6.98 -11.60
CA MET A 1 -5.06 -8.14 -11.19
C MET A 1 -4.43 -8.57 -9.91
N PRO A 2 -5.10 -8.37 -8.78
CA PRO A 2 -4.52 -8.69 -7.49
C PRO A 2 -4.23 -10.19 -7.41
N ALA A 3 -3.10 -10.54 -6.81
CA ALA A 3 -2.65 -11.91 -6.62
C ALA A 3 -2.51 -12.23 -5.12
N THR A 4 -2.58 -13.52 -4.80
CA THR A 4 -2.35 -14.00 -3.44
C THR A 4 -0.86 -14.29 -3.23
N PHE A 5 -0.33 -13.79 -2.12
CA PHE A 5 1.05 -13.90 -1.70
C PHE A 5 1.13 -14.54 -0.32
N VAL A 6 2.19 -15.30 -0.05
CA VAL A 6 2.37 -16.04 1.21
C VAL A 6 3.65 -15.59 1.88
N HIS A 7 3.52 -15.17 3.13
CA HIS A 7 4.65 -14.91 4.00
C HIS A 7 5.28 -16.22 4.50
N SER A 8 6.56 -16.18 4.87
CA SER A 8 7.30 -17.38 5.30
C SER A 8 6.70 -18.14 6.49
N ASP A 9 5.84 -17.49 7.27
CA ASP A 9 5.09 -18.10 8.39
C ASP A 9 3.73 -18.70 7.97
N GLY A 10 3.42 -18.73 6.68
CA GLY A 10 2.16 -19.24 6.11
C GLY A 10 1.04 -18.20 6.03
N THR A 11 1.30 -16.95 6.41
CA THR A 11 0.28 -15.89 6.33
C THR A 11 0.02 -15.46 4.88
N GLU A 12 -1.24 -15.43 4.48
CA GLU A 12 -1.65 -15.01 3.13
C GLU A 12 -2.03 -13.53 3.04
N PHE A 13 -1.71 -12.90 1.91
CA PHE A 13 -2.00 -11.52 1.58
C PHE A 13 -2.49 -11.40 0.14
N ILE A 14 -3.40 -10.48 -0.13
CA ILE A 14 -3.77 -10.10 -1.49
C ILE A 14 -3.07 -8.78 -1.79
N ALA A 15 -2.42 -8.65 -2.95
CA ALA A 15 -1.80 -7.40 -3.38
C ALA A 15 -1.75 -7.30 -4.92
N GLU A 16 -1.54 -6.11 -5.47
CA GLU A 16 -1.34 -5.95 -6.92
C GLU A 16 0.07 -6.38 -7.37
N GLY A 17 1.04 -6.42 -6.45
CA GLY A 17 2.38 -6.90 -6.76
C GLY A 17 3.27 -7.11 -5.53
N LEU A 18 4.50 -7.57 -5.80
CA LEU A 18 5.59 -7.65 -4.82
C LEU A 18 6.85 -7.01 -5.39
N ALA A 19 7.56 -6.25 -4.56
CA ALA A 19 8.93 -5.84 -4.82
C ALA A 19 9.81 -6.24 -3.64
N HIS A 20 10.82 -7.10 -3.86
CA HIS A 20 11.70 -7.61 -2.80
C HIS A 20 10.96 -8.20 -1.58
N GLY A 21 9.79 -8.81 -1.82
CA GLY A 21 8.94 -9.36 -0.76
C GLY A 21 8.12 -8.33 0.02
N ILE A 22 8.05 -7.09 -0.46
CA ILE A 22 7.19 -6.02 0.06
C ILE A 22 5.91 -5.97 -0.79
N PRO A 23 4.71 -6.09 -0.18
CA PRO A 23 3.43 -5.94 -0.88
C PRO A 23 3.24 -4.55 -1.49
N ILE A 24 2.81 -4.50 -2.76
CA ILE A 24 2.43 -3.28 -3.48
C ILE A 24 0.90 -3.27 -3.65
N ASP A 25 0.28 -2.18 -3.21
CA ASP A 25 -1.18 -2.01 -3.16
C ASP A 25 -1.91 -3.22 -2.58
N PRO A 26 -1.58 -3.62 -1.34
CA PRO A 26 -2.26 -4.73 -0.68
C PRO A 26 -3.76 -4.47 -0.51
N GLY A 27 -4.55 -5.54 -0.68
CA GLY A 27 -5.95 -5.61 -0.29
C GLY A 27 -6.06 -5.55 1.24
N MET A 28 -6.28 -4.34 1.77
CA MET A 28 -6.37 -4.11 3.20
C MET A 28 -7.71 -4.57 3.77
N PRO A 29 -7.74 -5.07 5.03
CA PRO A 29 -8.97 -5.30 5.75
C PRO A 29 -9.81 -4.02 5.89
N GLU A 30 -11.12 -4.17 6.03
CA GLU A 30 -12.02 -3.06 6.32
C GLU A 30 -11.61 -2.35 7.64
N GLY A 31 -11.62 -1.01 7.63
CA GLY A 31 -11.27 -0.20 8.80
C GLY A 31 -9.79 -0.24 9.20
N PHE A 32 -8.90 -0.84 8.38
CA PHE A 32 -7.49 -1.03 8.74
C PHE A 32 -6.77 0.26 9.16
N ASP A 33 -6.99 1.36 8.44
CA ASP A 33 -6.37 2.67 8.70
C ASP A 33 -7.24 3.61 9.57
N ASP A 34 -8.31 3.10 10.20
CA ASP A 34 -9.22 3.88 11.04
C ASP A 34 -9.50 3.20 12.41
N THR A 35 -8.82 2.09 12.72
CA THR A 35 -9.05 1.30 13.94
C THR A 35 -7.95 1.54 14.97
N PRO A 36 -8.26 2.07 16.17
CA PRO A 36 -7.31 2.22 17.28
C PRO A 36 -6.55 0.93 17.59
N ASN A 37 -5.25 1.03 17.88
CA ASN A 37 -4.37 -0.12 18.06
C ASN A 37 -4.83 -1.13 19.12
N ASP A 38 -5.44 -0.64 20.20
CA ASP A 38 -6.01 -1.42 21.30
C ASP A 38 -7.37 -2.05 20.97
N ALA A 39 -8.05 -1.57 19.94
CA ALA A 39 -9.34 -2.07 19.46
C ALA A 39 -9.24 -2.93 18.18
N ARG A 40 -8.03 -3.19 17.68
CA ARG A 40 -7.82 -3.91 16.42
C ARG A 40 -8.33 -5.37 16.49
N PRO A 41 -9.09 -5.83 15.49
CA PRO A 41 -9.48 -7.23 15.41
C PRO A 41 -8.27 -8.13 15.13
N PRO A 42 -8.32 -9.44 15.50
CA PRO A 42 -7.24 -10.39 15.22
C PRO A 42 -6.84 -10.47 13.74
N SER A 43 -7.77 -10.19 12.81
CA SER A 43 -7.51 -10.15 11.37
C SER A 43 -6.46 -9.10 10.95
N HIS A 44 -6.27 -8.04 11.76
CA HIS A 44 -5.23 -7.02 11.52
C HIS A 44 -3.86 -7.46 12.04
N GLY A 45 -3.81 -8.50 12.89
CA GLY A 45 -2.61 -8.99 13.56
C GLY A 45 -1.44 -9.25 12.61
N LYS A 46 -1.74 -9.80 11.43
CA LYS A 46 -0.74 -10.16 10.41
C LYS A 46 0.01 -8.99 9.76
N TRP A 47 -0.50 -7.77 9.90
CA TRP A 47 0.07 -6.57 9.28
C TRP A 47 1.03 -5.82 10.21
N TRP A 48 1.11 -6.21 11.48
CA TRP A 48 2.03 -5.59 12.42
C TRP A 48 3.47 -5.80 11.97
N TYR A 49 4.19 -4.68 11.88
CA TYR A 49 5.58 -4.59 11.45
C TYR A 49 5.84 -5.13 10.04
N LEU A 50 4.80 -5.22 9.20
CA LEU A 50 4.93 -5.56 7.80
C LEU A 50 4.84 -4.27 6.96
N PRO A 51 5.98 -3.77 6.41
CA PRO A 51 5.92 -2.64 5.51
C PRO A 51 5.24 -3.02 4.20
N PHE A 52 4.52 -2.06 3.63
CA PHE A 52 3.87 -2.18 2.32
C PHE A 52 3.95 -0.84 1.58
N ILE A 53 3.78 -0.90 0.26
CA ILE A 53 3.81 0.25 -0.63
C ILE A 53 2.40 0.52 -1.13
N ARG A 54 1.95 1.78 -1.08
CA ARG A 54 0.78 2.25 -1.81
C ARG A 54 1.18 3.12 -2.98
N THR A 55 0.54 2.92 -4.11
CA THR A 55 0.77 3.66 -5.34
C THR A 55 -0.37 4.66 -5.54
N GLU A 56 -0.02 5.92 -5.75
CA GLU A 56 -0.97 6.98 -6.11
C GLU A 56 -0.54 7.58 -7.45
N THR A 57 -1.40 7.47 -8.47
CA THR A 57 -1.09 8.02 -9.79
C THR A 57 -1.77 9.36 -10.02
N ILE A 58 -1.20 10.16 -10.92
CA ILE A 58 -1.81 11.42 -11.32
C ILE A 58 -3.19 11.20 -11.94
N GLU A 59 -3.38 10.12 -12.69
CA GLU A 59 -4.66 9.75 -13.29
C GLU A 59 -5.69 9.38 -12.22
N ALA A 60 -5.29 8.63 -11.19
CA ALA A 60 -6.16 8.27 -10.07
C ALA A 60 -6.57 9.53 -9.27
N MET A 61 -5.62 10.44 -9.04
CA MET A 61 -5.90 11.72 -8.39
C MET A 61 -6.81 12.63 -9.23
N ASP A 62 -6.57 12.72 -10.54
CA ASP A 62 -7.43 13.45 -11.48
C ASP A 62 -8.85 12.89 -11.45
N ALA A 63 -9.00 11.56 -11.50
CA ALA A 63 -10.28 10.88 -11.44
C ALA A 63 -10.99 11.10 -10.09
N PHE A 64 -10.27 10.95 -8.97
CA PHE A 64 -10.79 11.18 -7.63
C PHE A 64 -11.42 12.57 -7.53
N TYR A 65 -10.67 13.63 -7.82
CA TYR A 65 -11.19 14.99 -7.73
C TYR A 65 -12.29 15.30 -8.75
N ALA A 66 -12.23 14.72 -9.96
CA ALA A 66 -13.28 14.89 -10.96
C ALA A 66 -14.63 14.28 -10.51
N GLN A 67 -14.58 13.12 -9.84
CA GLN A 67 -15.76 12.33 -9.47
C GLN A 67 -16.35 12.71 -8.10
N ARG A 68 -15.71 13.58 -7.31
CA ARG A 68 -16.26 14.06 -6.03
C ARG A 68 -17.63 14.72 -6.20
N THR A 69 -18.59 14.26 -5.38
CA THR A 69 -19.98 14.77 -5.32
C THR A 69 -20.36 15.32 -3.93
N ASP A 70 -19.44 15.24 -2.96
CA ASP A 70 -19.63 15.77 -1.61
C ASP A 70 -19.69 17.30 -1.57
N GLU A 71 -20.07 17.87 -0.42
CA GLU A 71 -20.20 19.32 -0.23
C GLU A 71 -18.90 20.10 -0.50
N TYR A 72 -17.73 19.46 -0.42
CA TYR A 72 -16.44 20.07 -0.71
C TYR A 72 -15.96 19.85 -2.15
N ALA A 73 -16.75 19.22 -3.02
CA ALA A 73 -16.32 18.82 -4.36
C ALA A 73 -15.83 20.00 -5.21
N ALA A 74 -16.50 21.15 -5.16
CA ALA A 74 -16.10 22.34 -5.91
C ALA A 74 -14.74 22.89 -5.42
N ALA A 75 -14.59 23.03 -4.10
CA ALA A 75 -13.35 23.49 -3.48
C ALA A 75 -12.20 22.48 -3.72
N GLY A 76 -12.48 21.18 -3.61
CA GLY A 76 -11.52 20.11 -3.88
C GLY A 76 -11.01 20.15 -5.31
N ARG A 77 -11.89 20.31 -6.31
CA ARG A 77 -11.48 20.45 -7.72
C ARG A 77 -10.63 21.70 -7.96
N ALA A 78 -10.99 22.84 -7.35
CA ALA A 78 -10.18 24.06 -7.45
C ALA A 78 -8.78 23.85 -6.83
N HIS A 79 -8.75 23.31 -5.61
CA HIS A 79 -7.51 22.97 -4.92
C HIS A 79 -6.62 22.03 -5.75
N TRP A 80 -7.20 20.98 -6.33
CA TRP A 80 -6.45 20.05 -7.15
C TRP A 80 -5.89 20.71 -8.41
N ARG A 81 -6.69 21.51 -9.13
CA ARG A 81 -6.21 22.25 -10.32
C ARG A 81 -5.00 23.13 -10.00
N GLU A 82 -4.99 23.78 -8.85
CA GLU A 82 -3.88 24.65 -8.41
C GLU A 82 -2.63 23.86 -7.98
N ASN A 83 -2.80 22.67 -7.40
CA ASN A 83 -1.71 21.89 -6.82
C ASN A 83 -1.23 20.73 -7.71
N ARG A 84 -1.95 20.41 -8.79
CA ARG A 84 -1.59 19.35 -9.76
C ARG A 84 -0.19 19.53 -10.32
N ALA A 85 0.20 20.75 -10.68
CA ALA A 85 1.54 21.06 -11.18
C ALA A 85 2.62 20.85 -10.13
N LYS A 86 2.35 21.20 -8.86
CA LYS A 86 3.27 20.93 -7.74
C LYS A 86 3.40 19.44 -7.47
N TRP A 87 2.30 18.70 -7.59
CA TRP A 87 2.29 17.24 -7.48
C TRP A 87 3.18 16.61 -8.55
N LEU A 88 3.04 17.00 -9.82
CA LEU A 88 3.91 16.51 -10.91
C LEU A 88 5.37 16.96 -10.76
N ALA A 89 5.62 18.14 -10.20
CA ALA A 89 6.98 18.57 -9.90
C ALA A 89 7.64 17.69 -8.83
N ALA A 90 6.87 17.23 -7.83
CA ALA A 90 7.35 16.30 -6.80
C ALA A 90 7.46 14.86 -7.32
N TRP A 91 6.54 14.44 -8.20
CA TRP A 91 6.45 13.08 -8.75
C TRP A 91 6.43 13.12 -10.29
N PRO A 92 7.59 13.36 -10.94
CA PRO A 92 7.65 13.63 -12.38
C PRO A 92 7.19 12.46 -13.26
N SER A 93 7.26 11.23 -12.75
CA SER A 93 6.77 10.03 -13.43
C SER A 93 5.25 9.95 -13.53
N GLY A 94 4.51 10.81 -12.81
CA GLY A 94 3.07 10.67 -12.66
C GLY A 94 2.66 9.71 -11.55
N THR A 95 3.61 9.16 -10.77
CA THR A 95 3.34 8.17 -9.72
C THR A 95 4.08 8.51 -8.43
N ARG A 96 3.35 8.47 -7.30
CA ARG A 96 3.89 8.56 -5.94
C ARG A 96 3.81 7.19 -5.28
N TYR A 97 4.89 6.79 -4.61
CA TYR A 97 4.97 5.56 -3.83
C TYR A 97 5.05 5.89 -2.34
N ASP A 98 4.02 5.54 -1.58
CA ASP A 98 3.96 5.75 -0.14
C ASP A 98 4.36 4.46 0.60
N VAL A 99 5.43 4.52 1.39
CA VAL A 99 5.83 3.39 2.24
C VAL A 99 5.14 3.51 3.57
N ARG A 100 4.44 2.46 3.99
CA ARG A 100 3.63 2.45 5.20
C ARG A 100 3.86 1.17 6.00
N CYS A 101 3.70 1.27 7.32
CA CYS A 101 3.83 0.12 8.21
C CYS A 101 2.90 0.28 9.41
N LEU A 102 2.23 -0.80 9.83
CA LEU A 102 1.53 -0.82 11.10
C LEU A 102 2.53 -1.16 12.21
N ASP A 103 3.14 -0.13 12.79
CA ASP A 103 4.23 -0.25 13.78
C ASP A 103 3.92 0.46 15.12
N GLY A 104 2.70 0.99 15.27
CA GLY A 104 2.26 1.68 16.48
C GLY A 104 2.67 3.15 16.53
N GLY A 105 3.31 3.69 15.49
CA GLY A 105 3.67 5.11 15.40
C GLY A 105 2.45 6.05 15.33
N ALA A 106 1.36 5.63 14.70
CA ALA A 106 0.07 6.28 14.78
C ALA A 106 -0.92 5.49 15.64
N TRP A 107 -1.89 6.19 16.24
CA TRP A 107 -2.82 5.59 17.19
C TRP A 107 -3.85 4.65 16.55
N ASP A 108 -4.28 4.92 15.31
CA ASP A 108 -5.40 4.27 14.60
C ASP A 108 -5.06 3.75 13.20
N ARG A 109 -3.85 4.01 12.69
CA ARG A 109 -3.51 3.74 11.29
C ARG A 109 -2.08 3.28 11.10
N SER A 110 -1.79 2.80 9.91
CA SER A 110 -0.41 2.59 9.48
C SER A 110 0.38 3.92 9.49
N THR A 111 1.58 3.88 10.02
CA THR A 111 2.52 5.00 10.00
C THR A 111 3.01 5.21 8.57
N ASN A 112 2.98 6.46 8.10
CA ASN A 112 3.62 6.82 6.84
C ASN A 112 5.12 6.97 7.08
N TRP A 113 5.93 6.13 6.45
CA TRP A 113 7.39 6.19 6.54
C TRP A 113 8.00 7.16 5.53
N GLY A 114 7.24 7.52 4.48
CA GLY A 114 7.66 8.49 3.48
C GLY A 114 6.93 8.28 2.15
N SER A 115 7.07 9.28 1.28
CA SER A 115 6.56 9.27 -0.09
C SER A 115 7.73 9.46 -1.05
N PHE A 116 7.78 8.65 -2.10
CA PHE A 116 8.94 8.56 -3.00
C PHE A 116 8.52 8.68 -4.47
N PRO A 117 9.35 9.28 -5.35
CA PRO A 117 9.07 9.41 -6.77
C PRO A 117 9.35 8.13 -7.58
N THR A 118 10.03 7.15 -6.98
CA THR A 118 10.40 5.89 -7.62
C THR A 118 10.11 4.70 -6.72
N LEU A 119 9.82 3.55 -7.34
CA LEU A 119 9.57 2.29 -6.61
C LEU A 119 10.83 1.84 -5.88
N GLU A 120 12.00 2.03 -6.50
CA GLU A 120 13.30 1.64 -5.94
C GLU A 120 13.59 2.36 -4.62
N GLN A 121 13.32 3.67 -4.54
CA GLN A 121 13.49 4.44 -3.30
C GLN A 121 12.47 4.01 -2.21
N ALA A 122 11.25 3.68 -2.61
CA ALA A 122 10.25 3.15 -1.68
C ALA A 122 10.70 1.78 -1.12
N VAL A 123 11.21 0.89 -1.98
CA VAL A 123 11.78 -0.40 -1.59
C VAL A 123 12.98 -0.20 -0.66
N GLU A 124 13.91 0.70 -0.98
CA GLU A 124 15.06 1.00 -0.13
C GLU A 124 14.64 1.46 1.27
N CYS A 125 13.65 2.35 1.36
CA CYS A 125 13.09 2.79 2.64
C CYS A 125 12.47 1.63 3.42
N ALA A 126 11.66 0.81 2.76
CA ALA A 126 10.99 -0.34 3.35
C ALA A 126 11.99 -1.41 3.82
N LEU A 127 13.04 -1.69 3.05
CA LEU A 127 14.09 -2.65 3.43
C LEU A 127 14.97 -2.11 4.55
N THR A 128 15.34 -0.82 4.53
CA THR A 128 16.20 -0.24 5.55
C THR A 128 15.53 -0.23 6.92
N ARG A 129 14.25 0.18 6.98
CA ARG A 129 13.48 0.24 8.23
C ARG A 129 12.82 -1.09 8.58
N GLY A 130 12.57 -1.93 7.58
CA GLY A 130 12.00 -3.27 7.73
C GLY A 130 13.03 -4.35 8.05
N ALA A 131 14.32 -4.14 7.78
CA ALA A 131 15.39 -5.06 8.22
C ALA A 131 15.47 -5.15 9.75
N ASP A 132 15.09 -4.08 10.46
CA ASP A 132 14.91 -4.12 11.90
C ASP A 132 13.76 -5.07 12.31
N MET A 133 12.83 -5.36 11.40
CA MET A 133 11.55 -6.05 11.59
C MET A 133 11.41 -7.26 10.63
N ASN A 134 12.27 -8.26 10.79
CA ASN A 134 12.48 -9.38 9.85
C ASN A 134 11.20 -10.17 9.45
N ARG A 135 10.56 -9.81 8.32
CA ARG A 135 9.38 -10.46 7.72
C ARG A 135 9.48 -10.48 6.18
N ILE A 136 9.40 -11.66 5.54
CA ILE A 136 9.55 -11.82 4.07
C ILE A 136 8.29 -12.42 3.46
N VAL A 137 7.71 -11.75 2.46
CA VAL A 137 6.59 -12.26 1.64
C VAL A 137 7.09 -12.83 0.31
N CYS A 138 6.56 -13.99 -0.07
CA CYS A 138 6.86 -14.67 -1.33
C CYS A 138 5.61 -14.78 -2.21
N ALA A 139 5.81 -14.82 -3.52
CA ALA A 139 4.76 -15.24 -4.45
C ALA A 139 4.41 -16.70 -4.22
N MET A 140 3.10 -17.00 -4.18
CA MET A 140 2.68 -18.38 -4.35
C MET A 140 3.16 -18.83 -5.74
N PRO A 141 3.85 -19.97 -5.88
CA PRO A 141 3.97 -20.59 -7.19
C PRO A 141 2.55 -20.88 -7.69
N ASP A 142 2.29 -20.60 -8.97
CA ASP A 142 1.01 -20.95 -9.60
C ASP A 142 0.65 -22.37 -9.17
N ALA A 143 -0.48 -22.51 -8.49
CA ALA A 143 -0.95 -23.81 -8.04
C ALA A 143 -1.08 -24.69 -9.29
N VAL A 144 -0.13 -25.60 -9.47
CA VAL A 144 -0.24 -26.69 -10.45
C VAL A 144 -1.56 -27.36 -10.14
N THR A 145 -2.55 -27.16 -11.01
CA THR A 145 -3.80 -27.91 -10.97
C THR A 145 -3.41 -29.39 -11.02
N PRO A 146 -3.70 -30.21 -10.01
CA PRO A 146 -3.52 -31.64 -10.15
C PRO A 146 -4.69 -32.13 -11.02
N GLY A 147 -4.50 -32.07 -12.33
CA GLY A 147 -5.51 -32.43 -13.32
C GLY A 147 -4.91 -33.32 -14.40
N GLY A 148 -5.03 -34.63 -14.23
CA GLY A 148 -4.86 -35.60 -15.31
C GLY A 148 -4.19 -36.89 -14.87
N THR A 149 -4.90 -37.71 -14.09
CA THR A 149 -4.61 -39.14 -14.00
C THR A 149 -4.77 -39.75 -15.40
N LEU A 150 -3.83 -40.65 -15.72
CA LEU A 150 -3.65 -41.44 -16.94
C LEU A 150 -4.93 -42.11 -17.47
#